data_AF-A0A1I6HMY1-F1
#
_entry.id   AF-A0A1I6HMY1-F1
#
_cell.length_a   1.000
_cell.length_b   1.000
_cell.length_c   1.000
_cell.angle_alpha   90.00
_cell.angle_beta   90.00
_cell.angle_gamma   90.00
#
_symmetry.space_group_name_H-M   'P 1'
#
loop_
_entity.id
_entity.type
_entity.pdbx_description
1 polymer ?
#
loop_
_entity_poly.entity_id
_entity_poly.type
_entity_poly.pdbx_seq_one_letter_code
_entity_poly.pdbx_strand_id
1 'polypeptide(L)' 'MYAAFWRILPGPWWVRLIIGLALLAAVLSALMFWVFPWVSPLISPGDVSIEPAPTAT' A
#
# COMPACT_ATOMS: atom_id res chain seq x y z
N MET A 1 34.90 -12.95 3.13
CA MET A 1 33.95 -12.81 4.25
C MET A 1 32.73 -11.91 3.99
N TYR A 2 32.43 -11.53 2.73
CA TYR A 2 31.10 -11.00 2.33
C TYR A 2 30.23 -12.03 1.58
N ALA A 3 30.79 -13.21 1.29
CA ALA A 3 30.15 -14.28 0.55
C ALA A 3 29.06 -15.02 1.34
N ALA A 4 29.12 -15.04 2.68
CA ALA A 4 28.10 -15.71 3.51
C ALA A 4 26.74 -15.00 3.45
N PHE A 5 26.74 -13.66 3.37
CA PHE A 5 25.52 -12.86 3.21
C PHE A 5 24.92 -12.98 1.80
N TRP A 6 25.76 -13.15 0.77
CA TRP A 6 25.32 -13.37 -0.61
C TRP A 6 24.84 -14.80 -0.89
N ARG A 7 25.07 -15.75 0.04
CA ARG A 7 24.64 -17.16 -0.05
C ARG A 7 23.33 -17.46 0.67
N ILE A 8 22.82 -16.53 1.49
CA ILE A 8 21.53 -16.65 2.19
C ILE A 8 20.33 -16.29 1.30
N LEU A 9 20.58 -15.65 0.16
CA LEU A 9 19.56 -15.46 -0.86
C LEU A 9 19.65 -16.61 -1.87
N PRO A 10 18.74 -17.61 -1.83
CA PRO A 10 18.72 -18.65 -2.84
C PRO A 10 18.21 -18.03 -4.15
N GLY A 11 19.11 -17.88 -5.12
CA GLY A 11 18.71 -17.81 -6.53
C GLY A 11 19.29 -16.65 -7.35
N PRO A 12 19.20 -16.77 -8.69
CA PRO A 12 19.67 -15.79 -9.66
C PRO A 12 19.11 -14.39 -9.39
N TRP A 13 19.73 -13.36 -9.97
CA TRP A 13 19.40 -11.95 -9.73
C TRP A 13 17.89 -11.61 -9.87
N TRP A 14 17.15 -12.37 -10.67
CA TRP A 14 15.68 -12.28 -10.77
C TRP A 14 14.93 -12.66 -9.50
N VAL A 15 15.38 -13.64 -8.73
CA VAL A 15 14.71 -14.04 -7.47
C VAL A 15 14.78 -12.93 -6.44
N ARG A 16 15.93 -12.25 -6.36
CA ARG A 16 16.10 -11.02 -5.54
C ARG A 16 15.15 -9.91 -5.97
N LEU A 17 15.01 -9.72 -7.28
CA LEU A 17 14.12 -8.71 -7.85
C LEU A 17 12.66 -9.03 -7.54
N ILE A 18 12.24 -10.29 -7.68
CA ILE A 18 10.89 -10.75 -7.32
C ILE A 18 10.61 -10.56 -5.83
N ILE A 19 11.55 -10.91 -4.94
CA ILE A 19 11.37 -10.71 -3.50
C ILE A 19 11.24 -9.22 -3.15
N GLY A 20 12.08 -8.37 -3.76
CA GLY A 20 11.98 -6.93 -3.59
C GLY A 20 10.66 -6.36 -4.11
N LEU A 21 10.20 -6.83 -5.27
CA LEU A 21 8.93 -6.43 -5.85
C LEU A 21 7.74 -6.92 -5.03
N ALA A 22 7.78 -8.15 -4.51
CA ALA A 22 6.77 -8.72 -3.65
C ALA A 22 6.69 -7.97 -2.30
N LEU A 23 7.84 -7.61 -1.71
CA LEU A 23 7.88 -6.74 -0.53
C LEU A 23 7.28 -5.37 -0.82
N LEU A 24 7.63 -4.76 -1.94
CA LEU A 24 7.07 -3.47 -2.33
C LEU A 24 5.54 -3.57 -2.52
N ALA A 25 5.07 -4.59 -3.22
CA ALA A 25 3.64 -4.85 -3.40
C ALA A 25 2.93 -5.11 -2.06
N ALA A 26 3.56 -5.84 -1.14
CA ALA A 26 3.03 -6.08 0.21
C ALA A 26 2.94 -4.80 1.04
N VAL A 27 3.93 -3.90 0.93
CA VAL A 27 3.90 -2.60 1.60
C VAL A 27 2.80 -1.72 1.01
N LEU A 28 2.70 -1.62 -0.32
CA LEU A 28 1.67 -0.84 -1.00
C LEU A 28 0.25 -1.34 -0.66
N SER A 29 0.06 -2.66 -0.64
CA SER A 29 -1.22 -3.25 -0.26
C SER A 29 -1.53 -3.05 1.22
N ALA A 30 -0.56 -3.24 2.13
CA ALA A 30 -0.74 -2.90 3.54
C ALA A 30 -1.10 -1.42 3.72
N LEU A 31 -0.48 -0.52 2.95
CA LEU A 31 -0.79 0.91 3.02
C LEU A 31 -2.23 1.20 2.54
N MET A 32 -2.66 0.57 1.46
CA MET A 32 -4.02 0.77 0.92
C MET A 32 -5.12 0.11 1.75
N PHE A 33 -4.93 -1.12 2.20
CA PHE A 33 -5.97 -1.85 2.94
C PHE A 33 -5.95 -1.55 4.43
N TRP A 34 -4.75 -1.35 4.99
CA TRP A 34 -4.60 -1.18 6.43
C TRP A 34 -4.43 0.26 6.84
N VAL A 35 -3.60 1.07 6.16
CA VAL A 35 -3.30 2.45 6.59
C VAL A 35 -4.35 3.46 6.11
N PHE A 36 -4.83 3.30 4.88
CA PHE A 36 -5.83 4.19 4.29
C PHE A 36 -7.11 4.35 5.13
N PRO A 37 -7.71 3.31 5.74
CA PRO A 37 -8.87 3.47 6.61
C PRO A 37 -8.62 4.41 7.81
N TRP A 38 -7.40 4.46 8.34
CA TRP A 38 -7.05 5.35 9.46
C TRP A 38 -6.71 6.77 8.98
N VAL A 39 -6.21 6.89 7.75
CA VAL A 39 -5.82 8.18 7.16
C VAL A 39 -7.01 8.88 6.48
N SER A 40 -7.95 8.13 5.91
CA SER A 40 -9.15 8.63 5.24
C SER A 40 -9.92 9.69 6.07
N PRO A 41 -10.15 9.51 7.39
CA PRO A 41 -10.81 10.50 8.23
C PRO A 41 -10.01 11.81 8.42
N LEU A 42 -8.68 11.75 8.30
CA LEU A 42 -7.80 12.92 8.44
C LEU A 42 -7.79 13.80 7.18
N ILE A 43 -8.06 13.20 6.01
CA ILE A 43 -8.03 13.90 4.71
C ILE A 43 -9.43 14.31 4.24
N SER A 44 -10.49 13.64 4.73
CA SER A 44 -11.88 14.10 4.61
C SER A 44 -12.50 14.44 5.98
N PRO A 45 -12.09 15.54 6.65
CA PRO A 45 -12.61 15.87 7.98
C PRO A 45 -14.02 16.49 8.02
N GLY A 46 -14.73 16.63 6.90
CA GLY A 46 -16.04 17.28 6.91
C GLY A 46 -16.78 17.13 5.59
N ASP A 47 -17.98 16.57 5.68
CA ASP A 47 -19.12 16.72 4.78
C ASP A 47 -18.87 16.59 3.28
N VAL A 48 -19.03 15.38 2.76
CA VAL A 48 -19.63 15.21 1.44
C VAL A 48 -21.07 15.73 1.56
N SER A 49 -21.24 17.05 1.46
CA SER A 49 -22.56 17.68 1.43
C SER A 49 -23.20 17.29 0.10
N ILE A 50 -23.82 16.11 0.08
CA ILE A 50 -24.83 15.77 -0.90
C ILE A 50 -25.98 16.70 -0.58
N GLU A 51 -25.99 17.91 -1.14
CA GLU A 51 -27.20 18.72 -1.17
C GLU A 51 -28.23 17.87 -1.92
N PRO A 52 -29.29 17.38 -1.25
CA PRO A 52 -30.34 16.65 -1.93
C PRO A 52 -30.92 17.64 -2.93
N ALA A 53 -30.87 17.30 -4.22
CA ALA A 53 -31.45 18.12 -5.27
C ALA A 53 -32.84 18.58 -4.81
N PRO A 54 -33.15 19.89 -4.87
CA PRO A 54 -34.38 20.42 -4.30
C PRO A 54 -35.55 19.65 -4.91
N THR A 55 -36.21 18.85 -4.09
CA THR A 55 -37.42 18.13 -4.47
C THR A 55 -38.47 19.20 -4.72
N ALA A 56 -38.60 19.62 -5.97
CA ALA A 56 -39.62 20.56 -6.42
C ALA A 56 -40.98 19.94 -6.09
N THR A 57 -41.62 20.53 -5.08
CA THR A 57 -43.03 20.33 -4.77
C THR A 57 -43.84 21.11 -5.80
#